data_AF-A0A354MX94-F1
#
_entry.id   AF-A0A354MX94-F1
#
_cell.length_a   1.000
_cell.length_b   1.000
_cell.length_c   1.000
_cell.angle_alpha   90.00
_cell.angle_beta   90.00
_cell.angle_gamma   90.00
#
_symmetry.space_group_name_H-M   'P 1'
#
loop_
_entity.id
_entity.type
_entity.pdbx_description
1 polymer ?
#
loop_
_entity_poly.entity_id
_entity_poly.type
_entity_poly.pdbx_seq_one_letter_code
_entity_poly.pdbx_strand_id
1 'polypeptide(L)'
;MKKVIRGVLCDTATAKCLGETSYLDARDFAHWGEILYRTKSGKYFLYGEGGPASRYAVTIGQNEWSGGEKIQLLSRETAMEWAEEYLDGDEYIAAFGNPEETEKAMSIVLPVASRERLEEIKRETGMTFSEIIARAIDEYQE
;
A
#
# COMPACT_ATOMS: atom_id res chain seq x y z
N MET A 1 -2.07 -3.41 -14.19
CA MET A 1 -0.80 -4.16 -14.09
C MET A 1 -0.84 -5.19 -12.95
N LYS A 2 -0.24 -6.37 -13.14
CA LYS A 2 -0.17 -7.43 -12.12
C LYS A 2 1.22 -8.05 -12.06
N LYS A 3 1.84 -8.07 -10.89
CA LYS A 3 3.21 -8.57 -10.72
C LYS A 3 3.42 -9.18 -9.34
N VAL A 4 4.20 -10.27 -9.27
CA VAL A 4 4.66 -10.83 -8.00
C VAL A 4 6.05 -10.29 -7.71
N ILE A 5 6.21 -9.57 -6.60
CA ILE A 5 7.49 -9.00 -6.18
C ILE A 5 7.80 -9.52 -4.78
N ARG A 6 8.91 -10.24 -4.61
CA ARG A 6 9.33 -10.83 -3.33
C ARG A 6 8.23 -11.67 -2.64
N GLY A 7 7.47 -12.43 -3.44
CA GLY A 7 6.36 -13.26 -2.95
C GLY A 7 5.06 -12.51 -2.65
N VAL A 8 5.03 -11.17 -2.83
CA VAL A 8 3.82 -10.36 -2.67
C VAL A 8 3.15 -10.16 -4.03
N LEU A 9 1.85 -10.44 -4.10
CA LEU A 9 1.05 -10.17 -5.30
C LEU A 9 0.63 -8.69 -5.32
N CYS A 10 1.26 -7.91 -6.19
CA CYS A 10 0.87 -6.55 -6.49
C CYS A 10 -0.05 -6.55 -7.71
N ASP A 11 -1.33 -6.27 -7.50
CA ASP A 11 -2.35 -6.29 -8.55
C ASP A 11 -3.15 -4.98 -8.47
N THR A 12 -2.96 -4.10 -9.45
CA THR A 12 -3.61 -2.78 -9.48
C THR A 12 -5.12 -2.86 -9.63
N ALA A 13 -5.68 -3.99 -10.07
CA ALA A 13 -7.13 -4.17 -10.22
C ALA A 13 -7.82 -4.63 -8.92
N THR A 14 -7.08 -5.29 -8.02
CA THR A 14 -7.65 -5.82 -6.77
C THR A 14 -7.18 -5.10 -5.52
N ALA A 15 -6.12 -4.29 -5.65
CA ALA A 15 -5.61 -3.46 -4.58
C ALA A 15 -6.46 -2.20 -4.37
N LYS A 16 -6.49 -1.68 -3.15
CA LYS A 16 -7.15 -0.42 -2.81
C LYS A 16 -6.24 0.74 -3.22
N CYS A 17 -6.74 1.67 -4.05
CA CYS A 17 -6.07 2.93 -4.32
C CYS A 17 -6.10 3.79 -3.04
N LEU A 18 -4.94 4.33 -2.67
CA LEU A 18 -4.80 5.22 -1.52
C LEU A 18 -4.64 6.69 -1.92
N GLY A 19 -4.13 6.94 -3.12
CA GLY A 19 -3.94 8.28 -3.66
C GLY A 19 -3.17 8.23 -4.97
N GLU A 20 -3.28 9.31 -5.74
CA GLU A 20 -2.65 9.44 -7.05
C GLU A 20 -2.05 10.84 -7.21
N THR A 21 -0.96 10.93 -7.95
CA THR A 21 -0.35 12.20 -8.31
C THR A 21 0.15 12.13 -9.74
N SER A 22 0.23 13.29 -10.38
CA SER A 22 0.75 13.39 -11.73
C SER A 22 1.51 14.70 -11.93
N TYR A 23 2.44 14.66 -12.87
CA TYR A 23 3.27 15.79 -13.24
C TYR A 23 3.21 16.00 -14.74
N LEU A 24 2.97 17.25 -15.14
CA LEU A 24 2.73 17.69 -16.52
C LEU A 24 1.51 17.06 -17.19
N ASP A 25 1.07 17.66 -18.29
CA ASP A 25 0.00 17.10 -19.11
C ASP A 25 0.47 15.85 -19.86
N ALA A 26 -0.44 14.90 -20.09
CA ALA A 26 -0.16 13.66 -20.84
C ALA A 26 0.33 13.86 -22.29
N ARG A 27 0.30 15.10 -22.79
CA ARG A 27 0.88 15.49 -24.10
C ARG A 27 2.38 15.77 -24.02
N ASP A 28 2.93 15.94 -22.83
CA ASP A 28 4.34 16.16 -22.60
C ASP A 28 5.09 14.82 -22.52
N PHE A 29 6.23 14.73 -23.21
CA PHE A 29 7.06 13.52 -23.17
C PHE A 29 7.66 13.24 -21.80
N ALA A 30 7.77 14.26 -20.94
CA ALA A 30 8.24 14.15 -19.56
C ALA A 30 7.11 13.90 -18.55
N HIS A 31 5.86 13.75 -19.00
CA HIS A 31 4.73 13.43 -18.14
C HIS A 31 4.98 12.14 -17.34
N TRP A 32 4.54 12.14 -16.09
CA TRP A 32 4.46 10.93 -15.29
C TRP A 32 3.30 10.98 -14.30
N GLY A 33 2.81 9.80 -13.94
CA GLY A 33 1.82 9.59 -12.89
C GLY A 33 2.30 8.52 -11.93
N GLU A 34 1.96 8.67 -10.65
CA GLU A 34 2.18 7.67 -9.62
C GLU A 34 0.90 7.44 -8.83
N ILE A 35 0.60 6.18 -8.55
CA ILE A 35 -0.57 5.76 -7.78
C ILE A 35 -0.11 4.83 -6.67
N LEU A 36 -0.44 5.19 -5.44
CA LEU A 36 -0.14 4.38 -4.26
C LEU A 36 -1.28 3.39 -4.00
N TYR A 37 -0.92 2.12 -3.89
CA TYR A 37 -1.87 1.04 -3.65
C TYR A 37 -1.57 0.27 -2.37
N ARG A 38 -2.65 -0.27 -1.77
CA ARG A 38 -2.59 -1.25 -0.67
C ARG A 38 -3.22 -2.57 -1.09
N THR A 39 -2.42 -3.63 -1.03
CA THR A 39 -2.89 -5.01 -1.25
C THR A 39 -3.85 -5.45 -0.13
N LYS A 40 -4.66 -6.49 -0.39
CA LYS A 40 -5.53 -7.11 0.61
C LYS A 40 -4.76 -7.65 1.83
N SER A 41 -3.50 -8.03 1.64
CA SER A 41 -2.59 -8.49 2.70
C SER A 41 -1.96 -7.35 3.50
N GLY A 42 -2.30 -6.09 3.20
CA GLY A 42 -1.79 -4.91 3.90
C GLY A 42 -0.42 -4.42 3.45
N LYS A 43 0.17 -5.01 2.39
CA LYS A 43 1.42 -4.52 1.77
C LYS A 43 1.14 -3.35 0.84
N TYR A 44 2.07 -2.40 0.79
CA TYR A 44 1.98 -1.19 -0.03
C TYR A 44 2.85 -1.32 -1.27
N PHE A 45 2.38 -0.80 -2.39
CA PHE A 45 3.18 -0.69 -3.60
C PHE A 45 2.79 0.54 -4.39
N LEU A 46 3.77 1.09 -5.09
CA LEU A 46 3.61 2.24 -5.97
C LEU A 46 3.59 1.75 -7.41
N TYR A 47 2.57 2.16 -8.14
CA TYR A 47 2.50 2.00 -9.59
C TYR A 47 2.84 3.35 -10.22
N GLY A 48 3.93 3.40 -10.96
CA GLY A 48 4.33 4.60 -11.69
C GLY A 48 4.30 4.35 -13.18
N GLU A 49 3.80 5.31 -13.94
CA GLU A 49 3.81 5.30 -15.39
C GLU A 49 4.25 6.67 -15.91
N GLY A 50 4.80 6.71 -17.12
CA GLY A 50 5.20 7.98 -17.70
C GLY A 50 5.69 7.89 -19.13
N GLY A 51 5.88 9.06 -19.72
CA GLY A 51 6.34 9.24 -21.09
C GLY A 51 7.81 8.89 -21.31
N PRO A 52 8.26 8.91 -22.57
CA PRO A 52 9.61 8.50 -22.99
C PRO A 52 10.74 9.40 -22.47
N ALA A 53 10.44 10.59 -21.94
CA ALA A 53 11.40 11.47 -21.28
C ALA A 53 11.21 11.53 -19.74
N SER A 54 10.40 10.63 -19.18
CA SER A 54 10.12 10.55 -17.74
C SER A 54 11.06 9.59 -17.01
N ARG A 55 10.99 9.58 -15.67
CA ARG A 55 11.68 8.59 -14.81
C ARG A 55 11.21 7.14 -15.02
N TYR A 56 10.10 6.92 -15.73
CA TYR A 56 9.60 5.59 -16.11
C TYR A 56 9.92 5.22 -17.55
N ALA A 57 10.69 6.05 -18.27
CA ALA A 57 11.08 5.75 -19.63
C ALA A 57 11.82 4.41 -19.74
N VAL A 58 11.52 3.67 -20.81
CA VAL A 58 12.16 2.38 -21.13
C VAL A 58 12.85 2.47 -22.48
N THR A 59 14.06 1.91 -22.57
CA THR A 59 14.79 1.83 -23.84
C THR A 59 14.22 0.70 -24.69
N ILE A 60 13.79 1.01 -25.91
CA ILE A 60 13.23 0.04 -26.87
C ILE A 60 14.15 -0.22 -28.06
N GLY A 61 15.26 0.52 -28.16
CA GLY A 61 16.22 0.40 -29.25
C GLY A 61 17.46 1.26 -29.02
N GLN A 62 18.35 1.30 -30.00
CA GLN A 62 19.54 2.15 -29.95
C GLN A 62 19.11 3.61 -30.17
N ASN A 63 19.23 4.43 -29.13
CA ASN A 63 18.71 5.82 -29.10
C ASN A 63 17.18 5.94 -29.21
N GLU A 64 16.43 4.92 -28.78
CA GLU A 64 14.96 4.94 -28.78
C GLU A 64 14.43 4.68 -27.37
N TRP A 65 13.61 5.62 -26.89
CA TRP A 65 12.91 5.53 -25.61
C TRP A 65 11.41 5.54 -25.84
N SER A 66 10.71 4.71 -25.08
CA SER A 66 9.26 4.72 -24.99
C SER A 66 8.83 5.07 -23.57
N GLY A 67 7.59 5.53 -23.44
CA GLY A 67 6.94 5.54 -22.13
C GLY A 67 6.89 4.13 -21.55
N GLY A 68 6.89 4.06 -20.22
CA GLY A 68 6.95 2.81 -19.49
C GLY A 68 6.18 2.87 -18.19
N GLU A 69 5.99 1.69 -17.60
CA GLU A 69 5.31 1.50 -16.33
C GLU A 69 6.16 0.63 -15.40
N LYS A 70 6.06 0.87 -14.10
CA LYS A 70 6.81 0.13 -13.08
C LYS A 70 5.98 -0.01 -11.81
N ILE A 71 6.03 -1.21 -11.23
CA ILE A 71 5.56 -1.45 -9.86
C ILE A 71 6.77 -1.54 -8.92
N GLN A 72 6.72 -0.78 -7.84
CA GLN A 72 7.68 -0.84 -6.74
C GLN A 72 6.99 -1.21 -5.44
N LEU A 73 7.44 -2.28 -4.79
CA LEU A 73 6.96 -2.66 -3.47
C LEU A 73 7.56 -1.70 -2.42
N LEU A 74 6.72 -1.14 -1.55
CA LEU A 74 7.12 -0.18 -0.52
C LEU A 74 6.93 -0.75 0.88
N SER A 75 7.75 -0.27 1.83
CA SER A 75 7.44 -0.40 3.25
C SER A 75 6.29 0.54 3.62
N ARG A 76 5.69 0.34 4.80
CA ARG A 76 4.66 1.25 5.29
C ARG A 76 5.21 2.66 5.49
N GLU A 77 6.44 2.79 5.99
CA GLU A 77 7.12 4.06 6.22
C GLU A 77 7.30 4.82 4.91
N THR A 78 7.89 4.19 3.89
CA THR A 78 8.07 4.85 2.59
C THR A 78 6.76 5.18 1.88
N ALA A 79 5.70 4.41 2.13
CA ALA A 79 4.38 4.73 1.62
C ALA A 79 3.75 5.96 2.32
N MET A 80 4.01 6.15 3.62
CA MET A 80 3.60 7.34 4.37
C MET A 80 4.41 8.56 3.93
N GLU A 81 5.73 8.44 3.77
CA GLU A 81 6.60 9.51 3.26
C GLU A 81 6.14 9.98 1.88
N TRP A 82 5.82 9.04 0.96
CA TRP A 82 5.27 9.40 -0.34
C TRP A 82 3.92 10.12 -0.23
N ALA A 83 3.04 9.66 0.66
CA ALA A 83 1.75 10.30 0.86
C ALA A 83 1.88 11.69 1.48
N GLU A 84 2.84 11.93 2.38
CA GLU A 84 3.14 13.25 2.93
C GLU A 84 3.70 14.21 1.88
N GLU A 85 4.44 13.69 0.88
CA GLU A 85 5.02 14.50 -0.19
C GLU A 85 4.00 14.88 -1.27
N TYR A 86 3.06 13.98 -1.60
CA TYR A 86 2.21 14.10 -2.79
C TYR A 86 0.70 14.20 -2.54
N LEU A 87 0.20 13.73 -1.40
CA LEU A 87 -1.24 13.76 -1.09
C LEU A 87 -1.58 14.91 -0.14
N ASP A 88 -2.84 15.33 -0.16
CA ASP A 88 -3.34 16.26 0.86
C ASP A 88 -3.63 15.57 2.21
N GLY A 89 -3.90 16.37 3.23
CA GLY A 89 -4.13 15.87 4.59
C GLY A 89 -5.35 14.95 4.71
N ASP A 90 -6.43 15.22 3.98
CA ASP A 90 -7.65 14.41 4.00
C ASP A 90 -7.40 13.05 3.32
N GLU A 91 -6.68 13.05 2.18
CA GLU A 91 -6.25 11.84 1.48
C GLU A 91 -5.30 10.99 2.34
N TYR A 92 -4.32 11.62 3.00
CA TYR A 92 -3.41 10.93 3.91
C TYR A 92 -4.17 10.26 5.06
N ILE A 93 -5.09 10.97 5.72
CA ILE A 93 -5.90 10.45 6.82
C ILE A 93 -6.78 9.29 6.32
N ALA A 94 -7.37 9.39 5.14
CA ALA A 94 -8.15 8.30 4.55
C ALA A 94 -7.30 7.06 4.22
N ALA A 95 -6.03 7.26 3.88
CA ALA A 95 -5.09 6.20 3.51
C ALA A 95 -4.45 5.50 4.72
N PHE A 96 -4.01 6.26 5.72
CA PHE A 96 -3.19 5.79 6.84
C PHE A 96 -3.82 5.96 8.22
N GLY A 97 -4.92 6.71 8.33
CA GLY A 97 -5.52 7.12 9.59
C GLY A 97 -4.91 8.41 10.12
N ASN A 98 -5.57 9.03 11.10
CA ASN A 98 -5.07 10.26 11.71
C ASN A 98 -3.82 9.94 12.55
N PRO A 99 -2.67 10.62 12.35
CA PRO A 99 -1.47 10.40 13.19
C PRO A 99 -1.71 10.68 14.68
N GLU A 100 -2.74 11.46 15.02
CA GLU A 100 -3.16 11.75 16.40
C GLU A 100 -4.14 10.73 17.00
N GLU A 101 -4.66 9.76 16.23
CA GLU A 101 -5.56 8.74 16.78
C GLU A 101 -4.79 7.67 17.58
N THR A 102 -5.21 7.49 18.84
CA THR A 102 -4.66 6.57 19.85
C THR A 102 -4.77 5.09 19.45
N GLU A 103 -5.56 4.77 18.42
CA GLU A 103 -5.79 3.41 17.92
C GLU A 103 -5.13 3.21 16.55
N LYS A 104 -3.88 2.75 16.56
CA LYS A 104 -3.14 2.46 15.32
C LYS A 104 -3.59 1.13 14.71
N ALA A 105 -4.17 1.19 13.51
CA ALA A 105 -4.48 -0.01 12.73
C ALA A 105 -3.20 -0.75 12.29
N MET A 106 -2.90 -1.88 12.93
CA MET A 106 -1.73 -2.71 12.63
C MET A 106 -2.11 -3.88 11.71
N SER A 107 -1.36 -4.09 10.63
CA SER A 107 -1.45 -5.32 9.81
C SER A 107 -0.43 -6.34 10.30
N ILE A 108 -0.90 -7.44 10.89
CA ILE A 108 -0.07 -8.55 11.36
C ILE A 108 -0.25 -9.78 10.45
N VAL A 109 0.83 -10.52 10.24
CA VAL A 109 0.78 -11.83 9.56
C VAL A 109 0.76 -12.89 10.63
N LEU A 110 -0.32 -13.68 10.65
CA LEU A 110 -0.51 -14.75 11.61
C LEU A 110 -0.52 -16.11 10.88
N PRO A 111 0.01 -17.17 11.51
CA PRO A 111 -0.21 -18.54 11.04
C PRO A 111 -1.70 -18.84 10.92
N VAL A 112 -2.08 -19.69 9.96
CA VAL A 112 -3.48 -20.06 9.71
C VAL A 112 -4.16 -20.57 10.98
N ALA A 113 -3.47 -21.42 11.76
CA ALA A 113 -4.00 -21.93 13.03
C ALA A 113 -4.31 -20.83 14.06
N SER A 114 -3.48 -19.79 14.15
CA SER A 114 -3.72 -18.65 15.04
C SER A 114 -4.90 -17.81 14.58
N ARG A 115 -5.08 -17.67 13.26
CA ARG A 115 -6.23 -17.00 12.68
C ARG A 115 -7.54 -17.76 12.93
N GLU A 116 -7.53 -19.08 12.77
CA GLU A 116 -8.71 -19.91 13.03
C GLU A 116 -9.14 -19.81 14.50
N ARG A 117 -8.19 -19.86 15.44
CA ARG A 117 -8.46 -19.65 16.87
C ARG A 117 -9.04 -18.26 17.16
N LEU A 118 -8.52 -17.21 16.52
CA LEU A 118 -9.07 -15.86 16.64
C LEU A 118 -10.51 -15.79 16.11
N GLU A 119 -10.83 -16.45 15.00
CA GLU A 119 -12.19 -16.51 14.46
C GLU A 119 -13.16 -17.28 15.38
N GLU A 120 -12.69 -18.33 16.04
CA GLU A 120 -13.46 -19.09 17.03
C GLU A 120 -13.77 -18.24 18.27
N ILE A 121 -12.74 -17.63 18.89
CA ILE A 121 -12.89 -16.76 20.06
C ILE A 121 -13.82 -15.58 19.75
N LYS A 122 -13.73 -15.01 18.54
CA LYS A 122 -14.63 -13.95 18.10
C LYS A 122 -16.09 -14.40 18.05
N ARG A 123 -16.39 -15.62 17.60
CA ARG A 123 -17.77 -16.15 17.56
C ARG A 123 -18.32 -16.39 18.96
N GLU A 124 -17.49 -16.87 19.87
CA GLU A 124 -17.90 -17.21 21.23
C GLU A 124 -18.08 -15.97 22.12
N THR A 125 -17.17 -15.00 22.02
CA THR A 125 -17.17 -13.81 22.89
C THR A 125 -17.89 -12.61 22.28
N GLY A 126 -18.11 -12.60 20.97
CA GLY A 126 -18.63 -11.45 20.23
C GLY A 126 -17.65 -10.28 20.13
N MET A 127 -16.43 -10.41 20.65
CA MET A 127 -15.41 -9.37 20.66
C MET A 127 -14.75 -9.18 19.29
N THR A 128 -14.23 -7.99 19.05
CA THR A 128 -13.40 -7.69 17.88
C THR A 128 -12.01 -8.30 18.01
N PHE A 129 -11.32 -8.49 16.87
CA PHE A 129 -9.94 -9.01 16.91
C PHE A 129 -9.00 -8.09 17.71
N SER A 130 -9.22 -6.77 17.68
CA SER A 130 -8.41 -5.81 18.43
C SER A 130 -8.55 -6.02 19.95
N GLU A 131 -9.77 -6.21 20.45
CA GLU A 131 -10.03 -6.44 21.87
C GLU A 131 -9.44 -7.75 22.37
N ILE A 132 -9.57 -8.82 21.57
CA ILE A 132 -8.99 -10.13 21.90
C ILE A 132 -7.46 -10.02 21.97
N ILE A 133 -6.84 -9.32 21.03
CA ILE A 133 -5.39 -9.13 21.00
C ILE A 133 -4.93 -8.25 22.16
N ALA A 134 -5.62 -7.14 22.45
CA ALA A 134 -5.28 -6.26 23.56
C ALA A 134 -5.31 -7.02 24.89
N ARG A 135 -6.39 -7.77 25.14
CA ARG A 135 -6.53 -8.58 26.34
C ARG A 135 -5.45 -9.67 26.45
N ALA A 136 -5.10 -10.33 25.34
CA ALA A 136 -4.03 -11.32 25.34
C ALA A 136 -2.64 -10.70 25.61
N ILE A 137 -2.43 -9.44 25.26
CA ILE A 137 -1.21 -8.70 25.60
C ILE A 137 -1.18 -8.37 27.09
N ASP A 138 -2.30 -7.89 27.65
CA ASP A 138 -2.42 -7.63 29.09
C ASP A 138 -2.14 -8.92 29.91
N GLU A 139 -2.75 -10.05 29.52
CA GLU A 139 -2.51 -11.36 30.16
C GLU A 139 -1.07 -11.89 29.99
N TYR A 140 -0.28 -11.38 29.03
CA TYR A 140 1.12 -11.79 28.82
C TYR A 140 2.12 -10.91 29.60
N GLN A 141 1.68 -9.74 30.11
CA GLN A 141 2.52 -8.87 30.94
C GLN A 141 2.46 -9.19 32.44
N GLU A 142 1.53 -10.03 32.88
CA GLU A 142 1.48 -10.64 34.22
C GLU A 142 2.34 -11.91 34.32
#